data_AF-A0A0D9A7A9-F1
#
_entry.id   AF-A0A0D9A7A9-F1
#
_cell.length_a   1.000
_cell.length_b   1.000
_cell.length_c   1.000
_cell.angle_alpha   90.00
_cell.angle_beta   90.00
_cell.angle_gamma   90.00
#
_symmetry.space_group_name_H-M   'P 1'
#
loop_
_entity.id
_entity.type
_entity.pdbx_description
1 polymer ?
#
loop_
_entity_poly.entity_id
_entity_poly.type
_entity_poly.pdbx_seq_one_letter_code
_entity_poly.pdbx_strand_id
1 'polypeptide(L)'
;MSEWSEVIAGVAGGGLVLVYESLKSKFVDRRDRNKIFEWLDAESKKAGKYEHRSTRAISKAVSLMPDRVYYLCHTDIRINPALGERDDLWNLSGEDQVKQKGLWG
;
A
#
# COMPACT_ATOMS: atom_id res chain seq x y z
N MET A 1 20.62 45.14 -18.12
CA MET A 1 20.04 43.95 -18.77
C MET A 1 20.13 42.79 -17.81
N SER A 2 19.08 42.58 -17.01
CA SER A 2 18.94 41.44 -16.10
C SER A 2 18.06 40.39 -16.78
N GLU A 3 18.48 39.91 -17.94
CA GLU A 3 17.73 38.95 -18.78
C GLU A 3 17.82 37.51 -18.27
N TRP A 4 18.53 37.28 -17.16
CA TRP A 4 18.71 35.96 -16.55
C TRP A 4 17.93 35.76 -15.25
N SER A 5 17.36 36.83 -14.66
CA SER A 5 16.63 36.75 -13.39
C SER A 5 15.20 36.23 -13.53
N GLU A 6 14.60 36.31 -14.72
CA GLU A 6 13.25 35.81 -14.98
C GLU A 6 13.21 34.30 -15.30
N VAL A 7 14.28 33.74 -15.88
CA VAL A 7 14.32 32.30 -16.22
C VAL A 7 14.48 31.42 -14.97
N ILE A 8 15.23 31.92 -13.97
CA ILE A 8 15.46 31.18 -12.73
C ILE A 8 14.19 31.17 -11.86
N ALA A 9 13.37 32.22 -11.90
CA ALA A 9 12.12 32.29 -11.14
C ALA A 9 11.06 31.29 -11.64
N GLY A 10 10.99 31.05 -12.97
CA GLY A 10 10.06 30.07 -13.54
C GLY A 10 10.48 28.61 -13.31
N VAL A 11 11.78 28.30 -13.40
CA VAL A 11 12.30 26.93 -13.22
C VAL A 11 12.34 26.54 -11.73
N ALA A 12 12.69 27.46 -10.84
CA ALA A 12 12.73 27.19 -9.40
C ALA A 12 11.33 26.94 -8.82
N GLY A 13 10.31 27.66 -9.31
CA GLY A 13 8.92 27.47 -8.88
C GLY A 13 8.33 26.12 -9.31
N GLY A 14 8.54 25.71 -10.57
CA GLY A 14 8.03 24.44 -11.09
C GLY A 14 8.72 23.21 -10.50
N GLY A 15 10.04 23.26 -10.30
CA GLY A 15 10.80 22.16 -9.71
C GLY A 15 10.45 21.87 -8.25
N LEU A 16 10.21 22.92 -7.45
CA LEU A 16 9.81 22.76 -6.04
C LEU A 16 8.42 22.15 -5.87
N VAL A 17 7.47 22.49 -6.75
CA VAL A 17 6.12 21.89 -6.73
C VAL A 17 6.20 20.40 -7.01
N LEU A 18 6.97 19.98 -8.02
CA LEU A 18 7.16 18.55 -8.34
C LEU A 18 7.80 17.77 -7.20
N VAL A 19 8.80 18.35 -6.54
CA VAL A 19 9.45 17.73 -5.36
C VAL A 19 8.48 17.64 -4.19
N TYR A 20 7.73 18.71 -3.90
CA TYR A 20 6.75 18.73 -2.82
C TYR A 20 5.60 17.75 -3.05
N GLU A 21 5.06 17.68 -4.27
CA GLU A 21 4.02 16.71 -4.65
C GLU A 21 4.52 15.26 -4.56
N SER A 22 5.76 15.00 -4.99
CA SER A 22 6.39 13.68 -4.83
C SER A 22 6.55 13.30 -3.36
N LEU A 23 6.99 14.23 -2.51
CA LEU A 23 7.17 13.99 -1.08
C LEU A 23 5.84 13.76 -0.38
N LYS A 24 4.83 14.58 -0.70
CA LYS A 24 3.47 14.43 -0.15
C LYS A 24 2.85 13.11 -0.56
N SER A 25 2.95 12.72 -1.82
CA SER A 25 2.46 11.44 -2.32
C SER A 25 3.11 10.26 -1.58
N LYS A 26 4.43 10.25 -1.45
CA LYS A 26 5.15 9.21 -0.69
C LYS A 26 4.76 9.17 0.79
N PHE A 27 4.52 10.33 1.41
CA PHE A 27 4.11 10.40 2.81
C PHE A 27 2.69 9.85 3.01
N VAL A 28 1.76 10.23 2.15
CA VAL A 28 0.38 9.73 2.17
C VAL A 28 0.37 8.22 1.91
N ASP A 29 1.13 7.73 0.95
CA ASP A 29 1.24 6.30 0.66
C ASP A 29 1.81 5.52 1.84
N ARG A 30 2.86 6.03 2.51
CA ARG A 30 3.38 5.41 3.73
C ARG A 30 2.35 5.38 4.86
N ARG A 31 1.62 6.47 5.06
CA ARG A 31 0.57 6.55 6.08
C ARG A 31 -0.55 5.54 5.80
N ASP A 32 -1.00 5.46 4.55
CA ASP A 32 -2.07 4.55 4.16
C ASP A 32 -1.63 3.08 4.26
N ARG A 33 -0.39 2.76 3.89
CA ARG A 33 0.19 1.42 4.10
C ARG A 33 0.23 1.05 5.58
N ASN A 34 0.70 1.96 6.43
CA ASN A 34 0.74 1.70 7.87
C ASN A 34 -0.66 1.48 8.45
N LYS A 35 -1.66 2.27 8.05
CA LYS A 35 -3.05 2.05 8.48
C LYS A 35 -3.58 0.67 8.08
N ILE A 36 -3.32 0.25 6.84
CA ILE A 36 -3.73 -1.08 6.35
C ILE A 36 -3.04 -2.17 7.17
N PHE A 37 -1.72 -2.06 7.36
CA PHE A 37 -0.94 -3.02 8.13
C PHE A 37 -1.38 -3.10 9.61
N GLU A 38 -1.53 -1.96 10.28
CA GLU A 38 -1.99 -1.88 11.67
C GLU A 38 -3.37 -2.50 11.83
N TRP A 39 -4.28 -2.24 10.89
CA TRP A 39 -5.59 -2.86 10.90
C TRP A 39 -5.51 -4.37 10.70
N LEU A 40 -4.74 -4.84 9.72
CA LEU A 40 -4.53 -6.28 9.47
C LEU A 40 -3.89 -6.98 10.67
N ASP A 41 -2.92 -6.34 11.34
CA ASP A 41 -2.24 -6.87 12.53
C ASP A 41 -3.18 -6.91 13.74
N ALA A 42 -3.99 -5.86 13.95
CA ALA A 42 -4.99 -5.86 15.01
C ALA A 42 -6.08 -6.92 14.76
N GLU A 43 -6.46 -7.11 13.50
CA GLU A 43 -7.48 -8.07 13.10
C GLU A 43 -6.98 -9.53 13.15
N SER A 44 -5.72 -9.77 12.80
CA SER A 44 -5.08 -11.10 12.91
C SER A 44 -4.90 -11.55 14.36
N LYS A 45 -4.75 -10.59 15.30
CA LYS A 45 -4.66 -10.84 16.74
C LYS A 45 -6.00 -11.09 17.42
N LYS A 46 -7.14 -10.83 16.77
CA LYS A 46 -8.46 -11.13 17.33
C LYS A 46 -8.68 -12.65 17.35
N ALA A 47 -9.29 -13.15 18.43
CA ALA A 47 -9.47 -14.58 18.72
C ALA A 47 -10.42 -15.36 17.77
N GLY A 48 -10.69 -14.85 16.56
CA GLY A 48 -11.33 -15.58 15.48
C GLY A 48 -10.37 -15.65 14.32
N LYS A 49 -9.92 -16.86 13.96
CA LYS A 49 -8.95 -17.15 12.89
C LYS A 49 -9.45 -16.68 11.51
N TYR A 50 -9.40 -15.38 11.27
CA TYR A 50 -9.57 -14.84 9.95
C TYR A 50 -8.19 -14.54 9.40
N GLU A 51 -7.50 -15.62 9.01
CA GLU A 51 -6.14 -15.57 8.46
C GLU A 51 -6.09 -14.78 7.15
N HIS A 52 -7.22 -14.67 6.42
CA HIS A 52 -7.31 -13.92 5.18
C HIS A 52 -8.40 -12.84 5.23
N ARG A 53 -8.07 -11.64 4.74
CA ARG A 53 -8.99 -10.51 4.62
C ARG A 53 -9.06 -10.01 3.19
N SER A 54 -10.26 -9.78 2.68
CA SER A 54 -10.44 -9.28 1.32
C SER A 54 -10.16 -7.79 1.21
N THR A 55 -9.77 -7.34 0.02
CA THR A 55 -9.62 -5.91 -0.33
C THR A 55 -10.84 -5.09 0.10
N ARG A 56 -12.06 -5.63 -0.05
CA ARG A 56 -13.31 -4.96 0.36
C ARG A 56 -13.47 -4.82 1.87
N ALA A 57 -13.02 -5.81 2.64
CA ALA A 57 -13.08 -5.75 4.10
C ALA A 57 -12.09 -4.70 4.62
N ILE A 58 -10.87 -4.70 4.08
CA ILE A 58 -9.84 -3.72 4.40
C ILE A 58 -10.33 -2.31 4.01
N SER A 59 -10.82 -2.13 2.78
CA SER A 59 -11.30 -0.83 2.29
C SER A 59 -12.39 -0.23 3.17
N LYS A 60 -13.32 -1.06 3.65
CA LYS A 60 -14.38 -0.66 4.58
C LYS A 60 -13.81 -0.25 5.95
N ALA A 61 -12.79 -0.93 6.44
CA ALA A 61 -12.21 -0.66 7.74
C ALA A 61 -11.33 0.60 7.77
N VAL A 62 -10.45 0.77 6.77
CA VAL A 62 -9.56 1.94 6.70
C VAL A 62 -10.19 3.14 5.98
N SER A 63 -11.42 2.99 5.46
CA SER A 63 -12.13 4.02 4.69
C SER A 63 -11.33 4.53 3.49
N LEU A 64 -10.62 3.61 2.83
CA LEU A 64 -9.88 3.87 1.59
C LEU A 64 -10.61 3.24 0.40
N MET A 65 -10.36 3.75 -0.80
CA MET A 65 -10.88 3.14 -2.02
C MET A 65 -10.31 1.72 -2.20
N PRO A 66 -11.13 0.74 -2.65
CA PRO A 66 -10.69 -0.64 -2.81
C PRO A 66 -9.52 -0.78 -3.80
N ASP A 67 -9.51 0.02 -4.87
CA ASP A 67 -8.41 0.07 -5.84
C ASP A 67 -7.08 0.50 -5.20
N ARG A 68 -7.13 1.57 -4.39
CA ARG A 68 -5.97 2.06 -3.61
C ARG A 68 -5.49 1.00 -2.61
N VAL A 69 -6.40 0.31 -1.93
CA VAL A 69 -6.05 -0.77 -1.00
C VAL A 69 -5.36 -1.92 -1.75
N TYR A 70 -5.92 -2.35 -2.89
CA TYR A 70 -5.33 -3.42 -3.71
C TYR A 70 -3.90 -3.09 -4.14
N TYR A 71 -3.68 -1.86 -4.64
CA TYR A 71 -2.36 -1.38 -5.00
C TYR A 71 -1.38 -1.34 -3.82
N LEU A 72 -1.84 -0.82 -2.67
CA LEU A 72 -0.99 -0.71 -1.48
C LEU A 72 -0.64 -2.07 -0.88
N CYS A 73 -1.58 -3.02 -0.88
CA CYS A 73 -1.31 -4.39 -0.45
C CYS A 73 -0.30 -5.09 -1.38
N HIS A 74 -0.41 -4.90 -2.70
CA HIS A 74 0.57 -5.43 -3.66
C HIS A 74 1.97 -4.82 -3.50
N THR A 75 2.07 -3.58 -3.03
CA THR A 75 3.35 -2.86 -2.93
C THR A 75 4.00 -3.01 -1.55
N ASP A 76 3.29 -3.51 -0.55
CA ASP A 76 3.83 -3.68 0.81
C ASP A 76 4.40 -5.09 0.98
N ILE A 77 5.71 -5.19 1.22
CA ILE A 77 6.43 -6.46 1.40
C ILE A 77 5.95 -7.28 2.60
N ARG A 78 5.24 -6.66 3.55
CA ARG A 78 4.73 -7.33 4.75
C ARG A 78 3.37 -8.00 4.53
N ILE A 79 2.69 -7.64 3.44
CA ILE A 79 1.35 -8.13 3.13
C ILE A 79 1.50 -9.11 1.99
N ASN A 80 1.10 -10.35 2.23
CA ASN A 80 1.18 -11.40 1.22
C ASN A 80 -0.21 -11.63 0.61
N PRO A 81 -0.31 -11.75 -0.72
CA PRO A 81 -1.53 -12.24 -1.34
C PRO A 81 -1.71 -13.71 -0.98
N ALA A 82 -2.95 -14.09 -0.65
CA ALA A 82 -3.31 -15.47 -0.45
C ALA A 82 -3.36 -16.16 -1.82
N LEU A 83 -2.42 -17.07 -2.10
CA LEU A 83 -2.42 -17.82 -3.36
C LEU A 83 -3.48 -18.93 -3.31
N GLY A 84 -4.42 -18.91 -4.26
CA GLY A 84 -5.49 -19.91 -4.36
C GLY A 84 -6.72 -19.40 -5.11
N GLU A 85 -7.90 -19.91 -4.75
CA GLU A 85 -9.20 -19.64 -5.41
C GLU A 85 -9.67 -18.17 -5.30
N ARG A 86 -9.00 -17.33 -4.51
CA ARG A 86 -9.42 -15.94 -4.23
C ARG A 86 -8.24 -14.97 -4.27
N ASP A 87 -8.02 -14.37 -5.43
CA ASP A 87 -6.99 -13.36 -5.72
C ASP A 87 -7.15 -12.05 -4.94
N ASP A 88 -8.31 -11.84 -4.29
CA ASP A 88 -8.63 -10.62 -3.55
C ASP A 88 -8.35 -10.70 -2.05
N LEU A 89 -7.70 -11.78 -1.59
CA LEU A 89 -7.43 -12.06 -0.18
C LEU A 89 -5.98 -11.77 0.21
N TRP A 90 -5.82 -11.19 1.41
CA TRP A 90 -4.55 -10.73 1.96
C TRP A 90 -4.31 -11.31 3.35
N ASN A 91 -3.07 -11.67 3.63
CA ASN A 91 -2.63 -12.12 4.95
C ASN A 91 -1.25 -11.54 5.32
N LEU A 92 -0.87 -11.68 6.59
CA LEU A 92 0.46 -11.31 7.10
C LEU A 92 1.41 -12.51 7.22
N SER A 93 0.88 -13.74 7.26
CA SER A 93 1.65 -14.95 7.56
C SER A 93 2.44 -15.47 6.35
N GLY A 94 1.95 -15.24 5.13
CA GLY A 94 2.56 -15.77 3.91
C GLY A 94 2.52 -17.30 3.79
N GLU A 95 1.82 -18.00 4.70
CA GLU A 95 1.74 -19.46 4.75
C GLU A 95 1.20 -20.10 3.46
N ASP A 96 0.30 -19.41 2.75
CA ASP A 96 -0.25 -19.92 1.48
C ASP A 96 0.82 -20.04 0.38
N GLN A 97 1.79 -19.12 0.38
CA GLN A 97 2.91 -19.13 -0.57
C GLN A 97 3.82 -20.35 -0.33
N VAL A 98 4.02 -20.70 0.94
CA VAL A 98 4.83 -21.85 1.35
C VAL A 98 4.14 -23.15 0.98
N LYS A 99 2.82 -23.26 1.23
CA LYS A 99 2.03 -24.45 0.89
C LYS A 99 2.00 -24.73 -0.61
N GLN A 100 1.82 -23.71 -1.47
CA GLN A 100 1.87 -23.92 -2.92
C GLN A 100 3.25 -24.38 -3.40
N LYS A 101 4.33 -23.77 -2.89
CA LYS A 101 5.69 -24.11 -3.31
C LYS A 101 6.09 -25.55 -2.92
N GLY A 102 5.57 -26.07 -1.80
CA GLY A 102 5.75 -27.46 -1.39
C GLY A 102 4.88 -28.47 -2.13
N LEU A 103 3.85 -28.04 -2.87
CA LEU A 103 2.97 -28.90 -3.65
C LEU A 103 3.52 -29.23 -5.05
N TRP A 104 4.52 -28.48 -5.50
CA TRP A 104 5.23 -28.67 -6.78
C TRP A 104 6.68 -29.15 -6.59
N GLY A 105 7.08 -29.46 -5.34
CA GLY A 105 8.43 -29.90 -4.96
C GLY A 105 8.55 -31.41 -4.79
#